data_AF-A0A939B095-F1
#
_entry.id   AF-A0A939B095-F1
#
_cell.length_a   1.000
_cell.length_b   1.000
_cell.length_c   1.000
_cell.angle_alpha   90.00
_cell.angle_beta   90.00
_cell.angle_gamma   90.00
#
_symmetry.space_group_name_H-M   'P 1'
#
loop_
_entity.id
_entity.type
_entity.pdbx_description
1 polymer ?
#
loop_
_entity_poly.entity_id
_entity_poly.type
_entity_poly.pdbx_seq_one_letter_code
_entity_poly.pdbx_strand_id
1 'polypeptide(L)'
;MHRLTVSAAALLAGIGLGAVPSWSSPHAAGPCAGRLQQLGYRVVELDAEEAHSSLYEARRGRDEVKLMVKNGSCLVERVWLDE
;
A
#
# COMPACT_ATOMS: atom_id res chain seq x y z
N MET A 1 -31.99 13.37 -46.21
CA MET A 1 -32.78 13.84 -45.05
C MET A 1 -32.61 12.81 -43.93
N HIS A 2 -32.40 13.32 -42.72
CA HIS A 2 -32.09 12.61 -41.49
C HIS A 2 -33.18 11.60 -41.06
N ARG A 3 -32.77 10.52 -40.38
CA ARG A 3 -33.25 10.22 -39.02
C ARG A 3 -32.44 9.11 -38.35
N LEU A 4 -31.84 9.49 -37.23
CA LEU A 4 -31.29 8.62 -36.19
C LEU A 4 -32.43 7.90 -35.47
N THR A 5 -32.22 6.63 -35.15
CA THR A 5 -32.87 5.98 -34.00
C THR A 5 -31.83 5.14 -33.28
N VAL A 6 -31.56 5.56 -32.05
CA VAL A 6 -30.69 4.97 -31.04
C VAL A 6 -31.24 3.61 -30.61
N SER A 7 -30.37 2.63 -30.38
CA SER A 7 -30.65 1.56 -29.41
C SER A 7 -29.34 1.12 -28.76
N ALA A 8 -29.24 1.48 -27.49
CA ALA A 8 -28.22 1.05 -26.55
C ALA A 8 -28.45 -0.43 -26.19
N ALA A 9 -27.40 -1.24 -26.28
CA ALA A 9 -27.21 -2.48 -25.53
C ALA A 9 -25.72 -2.84 -25.66
N ALA A 10 -24.88 -2.45 -24.71
CA ALA A 10 -24.65 -3.16 -23.44
C ALA A 10 -23.49 -4.16 -23.56
N LEU A 11 -22.51 -3.93 -22.69
CA LEU A 11 -21.76 -4.95 -21.95
C LEU A 11 -20.84 -5.86 -22.78
N LEU A 12 -19.52 -5.63 -22.69
CA LEU A 12 -18.58 -6.50 -21.96
C LEU A 12 -17.13 -6.28 -22.41
N ALA A 13 -16.24 -6.52 -21.43
CA ALA A 13 -14.83 -6.85 -21.57
C ALA A 13 -13.84 -5.69 -21.67
N GLY A 14 -13.19 -5.43 -20.55
CA GLY A 14 -12.03 -4.56 -20.49
C GLY A 14 -11.60 -4.18 -19.08
N ILE A 15 -11.98 -4.98 -18.07
CA ILE A 15 -11.44 -4.88 -16.72
C ILE A 15 -9.98 -5.33 -16.83
N GLY A 16 -9.11 -4.36 -17.06
CA GLY A 16 -7.70 -4.59 -17.38
C GLY A 16 -6.83 -3.45 -16.89
N LEU A 17 -7.28 -2.73 -15.87
CA LEU A 17 -6.40 -1.91 -15.06
C LEU A 17 -6.38 -2.63 -13.73
N GLY A 18 -5.34 -3.43 -13.53
CA GLY A 18 -5.03 -3.95 -12.21
C GLY A 18 -5.09 -2.77 -11.26
N ALA A 19 -6.07 -2.81 -10.36
CA ALA A 19 -6.16 -1.88 -9.26
C ALA A 19 -4.87 -2.07 -8.46
N VAL A 20 -3.84 -1.32 -8.82
CA VAL A 20 -2.87 -0.85 -7.84
C VAL A 20 -3.75 -0.09 -6.86
N PRO A 21 -3.93 -0.58 -5.62
CA PRO A 21 -4.67 0.17 -4.64
C PRO A 21 -4.00 1.54 -4.61
N SER A 22 -4.82 2.55 -4.83
CA SER A 22 -4.47 3.96 -4.79
C SER A 22 -3.94 4.25 -3.39
N TRP A 23 -2.64 4.03 -3.21
CA TRP A 23 -1.89 4.35 -2.00
C TRP A 23 -1.88 5.87 -1.88
N SER A 24 -2.96 6.37 -1.31
CA SER A 24 -3.28 7.79 -1.25
C SER A 24 -3.04 8.27 0.16
N SER A 25 -1.81 8.08 0.63
CA SER A 25 -1.30 8.80 1.79
C SER A 25 0.08 9.36 1.43
N PRO A 26 0.31 10.67 1.56
CA PRO A 26 1.62 11.27 1.31
C PRO A 26 2.57 11.01 2.49
N HIS A 27 2.56 9.81 3.06
CA HIS A 27 3.42 9.47 4.18
C HIS A 27 4.85 9.31 3.68
N ALA A 28 5.75 10.13 4.22
CA ALA A 28 7.15 10.05 3.90
C ALA A 28 7.71 8.69 4.36
N ALA A 29 8.66 8.15 3.58
CA ALA A 29 9.42 6.99 4.02
C ALA A 29 10.12 7.32 5.35
N GLY A 30 9.75 6.64 6.44
CA GLY A 30 10.33 6.87 7.77
C GLY A 30 11.77 6.37 7.88
N PRO A 31 12.45 6.64 9.02
CA PRO A 31 13.89 6.40 9.19
C PRO A 31 14.32 4.94 9.00
N CYS A 32 13.46 3.98 9.31
CA CYS A 32 13.76 2.55 9.14
C CYS A 32 13.34 1.97 7.78
N ALA A 33 12.78 2.78 6.86
CA ALA A 33 12.25 2.28 5.59
C ALA A 33 13.29 1.54 4.75
N GLY A 34 14.52 2.05 4.65
CA GLY A 34 15.59 1.39 3.90
C GLY A 34 15.96 0.01 4.46
N ARG A 35 15.97 -0.14 5.79
CA ARG A 35 16.21 -1.45 6.43
C ARG A 35 15.07 -2.42 6.18
N LEU A 36 13.83 -1.95 6.25
CA LEU A 36 12.65 -2.78 5.99
C LEU A 36 12.61 -3.25 4.52
N GLN A 37 13.03 -2.39 3.59
CA GLN A 37 13.19 -2.77 2.19
C GLN A 37 14.23 -3.87 1.98
N GLN A 38 15.37 -3.83 2.69
CA GLN A 38 16.37 -4.90 2.68
C GLN A 38 15.83 -6.23 3.23
N LEU A 39 14.83 -6.19 4.12
CA LEU A 39 14.15 -7.37 4.66
C LEU A 39 13.04 -7.90 3.74
N GLY A 40 12.80 -7.25 2.59
CA GLY A 40 11.81 -7.67 1.59
C GLY A 40 10.44 -7.03 1.76
N TYR A 41 10.29 -6.06 2.66
CA TYR A 41 9.08 -5.24 2.73
C TYR A 41 9.11 -4.19 1.61
N ARG A 42 7.98 -4.00 0.93
CA ARG A 42 7.84 -3.05 -0.17
C ARG A 42 6.85 -1.97 0.21
N VAL A 43 7.00 -0.80 -0.42
CA VAL A 43 6.13 0.36 -0.20
C VAL A 43 6.00 0.66 1.30
N VAL A 44 7.15 0.93 1.92
CA VAL A 44 7.24 1.10 3.36
C VAL A 44 6.97 2.56 3.70
N GLU A 45 5.88 2.80 4.41
CA GLU A 45 5.43 4.12 4.82
C GLU A 45 5.31 4.22 6.33
N LEU A 46 5.64 5.39 6.88
CA LEU A 46 5.51 5.65 8.30
C LEU A 46 4.05 6.03 8.60
N ASP A 47 3.37 5.20 9.39
CA ASP A 47 1.98 5.41 9.81
C ASP A 47 1.93 6.21 11.12
N ALA A 48 2.79 5.87 12.08
CA ALA A 48 2.92 6.60 13.35
C ALA A 48 4.35 6.54 13.89
N GLU A 49 4.79 7.60 14.57
CA GLU A 49 6.09 7.66 15.25
C GLU A 49 5.91 7.92 16.74
N GLU A 50 6.55 7.08 17.56
CA GLU A 50 6.66 7.26 19.00
C GLU A 50 8.13 7.31 19.43
N ALA A 51 8.38 7.61 20.71
CA ALA A 51 9.72 7.81 21.25
C ALA A 51 10.67 6.60 21.10
N HIS A 52 10.12 5.38 21.06
CA HIS A 52 10.91 4.14 21.02
C HIS A 52 10.59 3.23 19.84
N SER A 53 9.38 3.36 19.30
CA SER A 53 8.87 2.54 18.21
C SER A 53 8.13 3.39 17.20
N SER A 54 8.17 2.97 15.95
CA SER A 54 7.37 3.54 14.88
C SER A 54 6.55 2.44 14.23
N LEU A 55 5.32 2.78 13.87
CA LEU A 55 4.42 1.95 13.11
C LEU A 55 4.61 2.26 11.63
N TYR A 56 4.80 1.20 10.85
CA TYR A 56 4.92 1.30 9.40
C TYR A 56 3.82 0.48 8.73
N GLU A 57 3.26 1.02 7.67
CA GLU A 57 2.52 0.25 6.68
C GLU A 57 3.48 -0.23 5.60
N ALA A 58 3.36 -1.48 5.21
CA ALA A 58 4.21 -2.08 4.19
C ALA A 58 3.52 -3.23 3.49
N ARG A 59 4.12 -3.73 2.41
CA ARG A 59 3.68 -4.92 1.70
C ARG A 59 4.73 -6.03 1.78
N ARG A 60 4.32 -7.24 2.14
CA ARG A 60 5.14 -8.46 2.07
C ARG A 60 4.56 -9.41 1.03
N GLY A 61 5.22 -9.54 -0.11
CA GLY A 61 4.63 -10.28 -1.24
C GLY A 61 3.38 -9.57 -1.76
N ARG A 62 2.20 -10.18 -1.60
CA ARG A 62 0.90 -9.58 -1.98
C ARG A 62 0.13 -9.00 -0.80
N ASP A 63 0.57 -9.31 0.42
CA ASP A 63 -0.17 -8.99 1.64
C ASP A 63 0.26 -7.62 2.16
N GLU A 64 -0.71 -6.80 2.52
CA GLU A 64 -0.50 -5.56 3.26
C GLU A 64 -0.31 -5.89 4.74
N VAL A 65 0.66 -5.24 5.36
CA VAL A 65 1.06 -5.52 6.74
C VAL A 65 1.35 -4.23 7.48
N LYS A 66 0.99 -4.19 8.76
CA LYS A 66 1.50 -3.20 9.71
C LYS A 66 2.71 -3.77 10.45
N LEU A 67 3.72 -2.96 10.65
CA LEU A 67 4.99 -3.31 11.29
C LEU A 67 5.24 -2.36 12.45
N MET A 68 5.39 -2.88 13.66
CA MET A 68 5.93 -2.10 14.76
C MET A 68 7.44 -2.29 14.80
N VAL A 69 8.19 -1.19 14.75
CA VAL A 69 9.63 -1.20 14.55
C VAL A 69 10.32 -0.36 15.60
N LYS A 70 11.33 -0.93 16.26
CA LYS A 70 12.13 -0.21 17.25
C LYS A 70 13.07 0.80 16.59
N ASN A 71 12.92 2.09 16.90
CA ASN A 71 13.57 3.18 16.18
C ASN A 71 15.11 3.15 16.27
N GLY A 72 15.66 2.83 17.45
CA GLY A 72 17.11 2.82 17.64
C GLY A 72 17.86 1.70 16.90
N SER A 73 17.17 0.65 16.45
CA SER A 73 17.81 -0.52 15.82
C SER A 73 17.15 -0.96 14.51
N CYS A 74 16.04 -0.34 14.12
CA CYS A 74 15.20 -0.73 12.99
C CYS A 74 14.86 -2.23 12.96
N LEU A 75 14.59 -2.79 14.15
CA LEU A 75 14.18 -4.17 14.31
C LEU A 75 12.66 -4.24 14.33
N VAL A 76 12.09 -5.17 13.56
CA VAL A 76 10.66 -5.45 13.56
C VAL A 76 10.32 -6.19 14.85
N GLU A 77 9.51 -5.55 15.70
CA GLU A 77 9.05 -6.11 16.98
C GLU A 77 7.74 -6.88 16.81
N ARG A 78 6.88 -6.43 15.89
CA ARG A 78 5.59 -7.08 15.60
C ARG A 78 5.15 -6.84 14.17
N VAL A 79 4.41 -7.81 13.62
CA VAL A 79 3.80 -7.77 12.29
C VAL A 79 2.32 -8.14 12.42
N TRP A 80 1.46 -7.38 11.78
CA TRP A 80 0.03 -7.68 11.63
C TRP A 80 -0.32 -7.69 10.14
N LEU A 81 -1.29 -8.52 9.76
CA LEU A 81 -1.95 -8.37 8.46
C LEU A 81 -2.90 -7.19 8.56
N ASP A 82 -2.90 -6.34 7.54
CA ASP A 82 -3.93 -5.31 7.39
C ASP A 82 -5.16 -5.94 6.72
N GLU A 83 -6.34 -5.80 7.33
CA GLU A 83 -7.59 -6.48 6.92
C GLU A 83 -8.40 -5.70 5.88
#